data_AF-A0A6N9E838-F1
#
_entry.id   AF-A0A6N9E838-F1
#
_cell.length_a   1.000
_cell.length_b   1.000
_cell.length_c   1.000
_cell.angle_alpha   90.00
_cell.angle_beta   90.00
_cell.angle_gamma   90.00
#
_symmetry.space_group_name_H-M   'P 1'
#
loop_
_entity.id
_entity.type
_entity.pdbx_description
1 polymer ?
#
loop_
_entity_poly.entity_id
_entity_poly.type
_entity_poly.pdbx_seq_one_letter_code
_entity_poly.pdbx_strand_id
1 'polypeptide(L)' 'MPTSRPRHPVTETDDIAAVLDEASLRWSGTPRAKLIRLVMLDWASGGRSPSARAQAREELTGSLPGSSHLYERAADWPE' A
#
# COMPACT_ATOMS: atom_id res chain seq x y z
N MET A 1 18.99 16.31 8.12
CA MET A 1 17.59 16.66 8.46
C MET A 1 16.95 15.46 9.13
N PRO A 2 16.52 15.55 10.40
CA PRO A 2 15.63 14.54 10.95
C PRO A 2 14.32 14.64 10.19
N THR A 3 13.97 13.60 9.44
CA THR A 3 12.64 13.52 8.83
C THR A 3 11.65 13.36 9.98
N SER A 4 10.80 14.36 10.24
CA SER A 4 9.81 14.31 11.33
C SER A 4 8.79 13.16 11.21
N ARG A 5 8.85 12.37 10.13
CA ARG A 5 8.01 11.19 9.92
C ARG A 5 8.75 9.93 10.36
N PRO A 6 8.11 9.05 11.15
CA PRO A 6 8.63 7.72 11.45
C PRO A 6 8.96 6.96 10.17
N ARG A 7 10.07 6.22 10.18
CA ARG A 7 10.41 5.28 9.12
C ARG A 7 9.78 3.94 9.47
N HIS A 8 8.94 3.43 8.58
CA HIS A 8 8.34 2.11 8.73
C HIS A 8 9.11 1.14 7.83
N PRO A 9 9.77 0.10 8.38
CA PRO A 9 10.34 -0.96 7.57
C PRO A 9 9.20 -1.73 6.90
N VAL A 10 9.39 -2.09 5.63
CA VAL A 10 8.46 -2.93 4.88
C VAL A 10 9.17 -4.26 4.64
N THR A 11 8.55 -5.35 5.08
CA THR A 11 9.00 -6.70 4.75
C THR A 11 8.47 -7.04 3.36
N GLU A 12 9.36 -7.47 2.48
CA GLU A 12 8.96 -7.97 1.17
C GLU A 12 8.37 -9.38 1.33
N THR A 13 7.06 -9.49 1.16
CA THR A 13 6.33 -10.76 1.05
C THR A 13 6.30 -11.22 -0.40
N ASP A 14 5.88 -12.46 -0.66
CA ASP A 14 5.76 -13.00 -2.03
C ASP A 14 4.85 -12.12 -2.91
N ASP A 15 3.73 -11.63 -2.37
CA ASP A 15 2.83 -10.73 -3.09
C ASP A 15 3.49 -9.39 -3.43
N ILE A 16 4.26 -8.82 -2.51
CA ILE A 16 5.00 -7.58 -2.74
C ILE A 16 6.09 -7.82 -3.79
N ALA A 17 6.78 -8.96 -3.73
CA ALA A 17 7.81 -9.33 -4.68
C ALA A 17 7.25 -9.44 -6.11
N ALA A 18 6.09 -10.10 -6.27
CA ALA A 18 5.42 -10.23 -7.56
C ALA A 18 5.06 -8.86 -8.16
N VAL A 19 4.49 -7.96 -7.36
CA VAL A 19 4.16 -6.59 -7.80
C VAL A 19 5.42 -5.81 -8.20
N LEU A 20 6.51 -5.96 -7.45
CA LEU A 20 7.77 -5.26 -7.75
C LEU A 20 8.46 -5.82 -9.00
N ASP A 21 8.33 -7.12 -9.27
CA ASP A 21 8.84 -7.73 -10.49
C ASP A 21 8.07 -7.22 -11.71
N GLU A 22 6.75 -7.14 -11.66
CA GLU A 22 5.94 -6.50 -12.71
C GLU A 22 6.30 -5.02 -12.89
N ALA A 23 6.45 -4.29 -11.79
CA ALA A 23 6.86 -2.90 -11.81
C ALA A 23 8.26 -2.72 -12.44
N SER A 24 9.17 -3.68 -12.25
CA SER A 24 10.51 -3.64 -12.85
C SER A 24 10.48 -3.75 -14.37
N LEU A 25 9.49 -4.45 -14.95
CA LEU A 25 9.31 -4.53 -16.39
C LEU A 25 8.85 -3.17 -16.96
N ARG A 26 7.97 -2.49 -16.24
CA ARG A 26 7.45 -1.16 -16.62
C ARG A 26 8.48 -0.04 -16.43
N TRP A 27 9.26 -0.07 -15.35
CA TRP A 27 10.27 0.93 -14.99
C TRP A 27 11.67 0.30 -14.90
N SER A 28 12.15 -0.21 -16.04
CA SER A 28 13.42 -0.92 -16.12
C SER A 28 14.61 -0.10 -15.62
N GLY A 29 15.59 -0.79 -15.03
CA GLY A 29 16.80 -0.18 -14.47
C GLY A 29 16.59 0.60 -13.16
N THR A 30 15.36 0.66 -12.64
CA THR A 30 15.06 1.32 -11.37
C THR A 30 15.37 0.38 -10.19
N PRO A 31 16.11 0.84 -9.16
CA PRO A 31 16.34 0.05 -7.95
C PRO A 31 15.03 -0.33 -7.26
N ARG A 32 14.96 -1.54 -6.69
CA ARG A 32 13.76 -2.12 -6.08
C ARG A 32 13.08 -1.21 -5.05
N ALA A 33 13.87 -0.56 -4.19
CA ALA A 33 13.36 0.41 -3.22
C ALA A 33 12.69 1.65 -3.85
N LYS A 34 13.11 2.04 -5.05
CA LYS A 34 12.55 3.19 -5.79
C LYS A 34 11.30 2.79 -6.58
N LEU A 35 11.15 1.50 -6.94
CA LEU A 35 9.91 0.97 -7.53
C LEU A 35 8.72 1.12 -6.58
N ILE A 36 8.89 0.87 -5.27
CA ILE A 36 7.84 1.11 -4.26
C ILE A 36 7.30 2.54 -4.37
N ARG A 37 8.20 3.53 -4.50
CA ARG A 37 7.80 4.93 -4.62
C ARG A 37 7.05 5.21 -5.93
N LEU A 38 7.46 4.59 -7.04
CA LEU A 38 6.80 4.75 -8.34
C LEU A 38 5.40 4.13 -8.34
N VAL A 39 5.24 2.92 -7.80
CA VAL A 39 3.94 2.26 -7.62
C VAL A 39 2.99 3.16 -6.80
N MET A 40 3.46 3.76 -5.71
CA MET A 40 2.64 4.68 -4.90
C MET A 40 2.24 5.95 -5.66
N LEU A 41 3.12 6.48 -6.52
CA LEU A 41 2.83 7.67 -7.33
C LEU A 41 1.83 7.36 -8.45
N ASP A 42 2.01 6.22 -9.12
CA ASP A 42 1.08 5.69 -10.12
C ASP A 42 -0.31 5.50 -9.52
N TRP A 43 -0.38 4.83 -8.36
CA TRP A 43 -1.61 4.67 -7.59
C TRP A 43 -2.26 6.01 -7.21
N ALA A 44 -1.48 7.00 -6.79
CA ALA A 44 -2.01 8.33 -6.49
C ALA A 44 -2.54 9.04 -7.74
N SER A 45 -1.91 8.86 -8.91
CA SER A 45 -2.30 9.54 -10.15
C SER A 45 -3.59 8.99 -10.78
N GLY A 46 -3.87 7.69 -10.63
CA GLY A 46 -5.03 7.05 -11.30
C GLY A 46 -5.71 5.91 -10.55
N GLY A 47 -5.06 5.32 -9.53
CA GLY A 47 -5.57 4.18 -8.75
C GLY A 47 -6.69 4.51 -7.75
N ARG A 48 -7.11 5.78 -7.64
CA ARG A 48 -8.15 6.23 -6.68
C ARG A 48 -9.59 5.94 -7.10
N SER A 49 -9.83 4.97 -7.98
CA SER A 49 -11.20 4.55 -8.26
C SER A 49 -11.90 4.13 -6.96
N PRO A 50 -13.13 4.60 -6.67
CA PRO A 50 -13.90 4.13 -5.53
C PRO A 50 -14.01 2.61 -5.45
N SER A 51 -14.10 1.92 -6.59
CA SER A 51 -14.14 0.45 -6.65
C SER A 51 -12.82 -0.20 -6.21
N ALA A 52 -11.68 0.32 -6.67
CA ALA A 52 -10.36 -0.19 -6.30
C ALA A 52 -10.08 0.01 -4.81
N ARG A 53 -10.55 1.12 -4.22
CA ARG A 53 -10.50 1.35 -2.77
C ARG A 53 -11.36 0.37 -1.98
N ALA A 54 -12.59 0.09 -2.46
CA ALA A 54 -13.48 -0.85 -1.80
C ALA A 54 -12.91 -2.27 -1.81
N GLN A 55 -12.38 -2.72 -2.95
CA GLN A 55 -11.76 -4.03 -3.12
C GLN A 55 -10.51 -4.20 -2.26
N ALA A 56 -9.59 -3.23 -2.27
CA ALA A 56 -8.41 -3.27 -1.41
C ALA A 56 -8.79 -3.30 0.09
N ARG A 57 -9.87 -2.59 0.48
CA ARG A 57 -10.36 -2.62 1.85
C ARG A 57 -10.94 -3.99 2.21
N GLU A 58 -11.69 -4.61 1.31
CA GLU A 58 -12.23 -5.96 1.50
C GLU A 58 -11.12 -6.99 1.68
N GLU A 59 -10.11 -7.00 0.81
CA GLU A 59 -8.96 -7.91 0.90
C GLU A 59 -8.13 -7.71 2.18
N LEU A 60 -8.01 -6.46 2.65
CA LEU A 60 -7.28 -6.15 3.89
C LEU A 60 -8.13 -6.33 5.16
N THR A 61 -9.45 -6.47 5.04
CA THR A 61 -10.31 -6.69 6.19
C THR A 61 -10.07 -8.10 6.73
N GLY A 62 -9.54 -8.19 7.95
CA GLY A 62 -9.23 -9.47 8.60
C GLY A 62 -7.87 -10.09 8.21
N SER A 63 -7.09 -9.45 7.33
CA SER A 63 -5.73 -9.92 6.97
C SER A 63 -4.70 -9.74 8.08
N LEU A 64 -4.99 -8.86 9.06
CA LEU A 64 -4.22 -8.71 10.27
C LEU A 64 -4.94 -9.44 11.42
N PRO A 65 -4.28 -10.38 12.12
CA PRO A 65 -4.85 -11.04 13.29
C PRO A 65 -5.32 -10.00 14.31
N GLY A 66 -6.63 -9.98 14.59
CA GLY A 66 -7.23 -9.01 15.49
C GLY A 66 -7.44 -7.61 14.90
N SER A 67 -7.43 -7.38 13.58
CA SER A 67 -7.73 -6.05 13.00
C SER A 67 -9.18 -5.85 12.56
N SER A 68 -10.01 -6.90 12.60
CA SER A 68 -11.40 -6.85 12.16
C SER A 68 -12.20 -5.72 12.84
N HIS A 69 -11.89 -5.43 14.10
CA HIS A 69 -12.51 -4.38 14.90
C HIS A 69 -11.93 -2.96 14.70
N LEU A 70 -10.78 -2.82 14.01
CA LEU A 70 -10.15 -1.51 13.78
C LEU A 70 -10.90 -0.69 12.72
N TYR A 71 -11.54 -1.36 11.76
CA TYR A 71 -12.31 -0.70 10.70
C TYR A 71 -13.74 -0.37 11.11
N GLU A 72 -14.37 -1.14 11.99
CA GLU A 72 -15.64 -0.74 12.63
C GLU A 72 -15.46 0.57 13.41
N ARG A 73 -14.33 0.73 14.11
CA ARG A 73 -14.00 1.96 14.85
C ARG A 73 -13.81 3.20 13.94
N ALA A 74 -13.55 3.03 12.65
CA ALA A 74 -13.48 4.16 11.72
C ALA A 74 -14.86 4.81 11.46
N ALA A 75 -15.96 4.12 11.79
CA ALA A 75 -17.30 4.70 11.80
C ALA A 75 -17.55 5.65 12.98
N ASP A 76 -16.73 5.56 14.04
CA ASP A 76 -16.90 6.33 15.28
C ASP A 76 -16.02 7.60 15.33
N TRP A 77 -15.30 7.94 14.26
CA TRP A 77 -14.45 9.14 14.26
C TRP A 77 -15.28 10.39 13.86
N PRO A 78 -15.38 11.42 14.72
CA PRO A 78 -16.08 12.65 14.37
C PRO A 78 -15.28 13.46 13.34
N GLU A 79 -16.00 14.21 12.47
CA GLU A 79 -15.42 15.07 11.42
C GLU A 79 -14.36 16.06 11.91
#